data_AF-A0A951S8K5-F1
#
_entry.id   AF-A0A951S8K5-F1
#
_cell.length_a   1.000
_cell.length_b   1.000
_cell.length_c   1.000
_cell.angle_alpha   90.00
_cell.angle_beta   90.00
_cell.angle_gamma   90.00
#
_symmetry.space_group_name_H-M   'P 1'
#
loop_
_entity.id
_entity.type
_entity.pdbx_description
1 polymer ?
#
loop_
_entity_poly.entity_id
_entity_poly.type
_entity_poly.pdbx_seq_one_letter_code
_entity_poly.pdbx_strand_id
1 'polypeptide(L)' 'MPLQLNRPLAFIDLETTGVNISADRIVEIAVVKVL' A
#
# COMPACT_ATOMS: atom_id res chain seq x y z
N MET A 1 -3.95 17.16 -14.72
CA MET A 1 -4.62 18.02 -13.73
C MET A 1 -3.95 17.79 -12.37
N PRO A 2 -3.67 18.82 -11.57
CA PRO A 2 -3.11 18.63 -10.23
C PRO A 2 -4.12 17.88 -9.35
N LEU A 3 -3.65 16.89 -8.60
CA LEU A 3 -4.47 16.10 -7.68
C LEU A 3 -4.83 16.99 -6.47
N GLN A 4 -6.11 17.29 -6.27
CA GLN A 4 -6.58 18.05 -5.11
C GLN A 4 -6.96 17.09 -3.98
N LEU A 5 -6.15 17.06 -2.94
CA LEU A 5 -6.35 16.19 -1.78
C LEU A 5 -6.91 17.01 -0.61
N ASN A 6 -8.06 16.57 -0.08
CA ASN A 6 -8.62 17.11 1.17
C ASN A 6 -8.00 16.45 2.42
N ARG A 7 -7.24 15.38 2.22
CA ARG A 7 -6.51 14.63 3.23
C ARG A 7 -5.35 13.88 2.57
N PRO A 8 -4.27 13.57 3.30
CA PRO A 8 -3.16 12.84 2.72
C PRO A 8 -3.58 11.48 2.14
N LEU A 9 -2.99 11.11 1.01
CA LEU A 9 -3.21 9.82 0.35
C LEU A 9 -2.05 8.89 0.66
N ALA A 10 -2.33 7.66 1.08
CA ALA A 10 -1.32 6.63 1.30
C ALA A 10 -1.35 5.64 0.13
N PHE A 11 -0.23 5.51 -0.56
CA PHE A 11 0.04 4.40 -1.48
C PHE A 11 0.79 3.34 -0.70
N ILE A 12 0.31 2.09 -0.81
CA ILE A 12 0.86 0.95 -0.08
C ILE A 12 1.25 -0.10 -1.10
N ASP A 13 2.42 -0.70 -0.87
CA ASP A 13 2.89 -1.88 -1.58
C ASP A 13 3.19 -2.99 -0.57
N LEU A 14 2.92 -4.23 -0.95
CA LEU A 14 3.02 -5.40 -0.07
C LEU A 14 3.82 -6.51 -0.75
N GLU A 15 4.86 -6.97 -0.06
CA GLU A 15 5.54 -8.21 -0.42
C GLU A 15 5.03 -9.34 0.46
N THR A 16 4.72 -10.48 -0.15
CA THR A 16 4.03 -11.60 0.52
C THR A 16 4.79 -12.90 0.28
N THR A 17 4.56 -13.90 1.14
CA THR A 17 5.17 -15.24 0.96
C THR A 17 4.64 -15.98 -0.27
N GLY A 18 3.50 -15.54 -0.81
CA GLY A 18 2.80 -16.13 -1.94
C GLY A 18 1.48 -15.39 -2.22
N VAL A 19 0.76 -15.83 -3.24
CA VAL A 19 -0.43 -15.12 -3.75
C VAL A 19 -1.75 -15.54 -3.08
N ASN A 20 -1.74 -16.51 -2.16
CA ASN A 20 -2.96 -17.00 -1.51
C ASN A 20 -3.37 -16.09 -0.35
N ILE A 21 -4.47 -15.36 -0.54
CA ILE A 21 -5.00 -14.38 0.42
C ILE A 21 -5.27 -14.98 1.81
N SER A 22 -5.69 -16.25 1.89
CA SER A 22 -6.09 -16.87 3.17
C SER A 22 -4.93 -17.56 3.90
N ALA A 23 -3.87 -17.95 3.17
CA ALA A 23 -2.81 -18.80 3.71
C ALA A 23 -1.44 -18.11 3.80
N ASP A 24 -1.15 -17.21 2.86
CA ASP A 24 0.13 -16.51 2.80
C ASP A 24 0.18 -15.32 3.77
N ARG A 25 1.40 -14.93 4.13
CA ARG A 25 1.65 -13.83 5.08
C ARG A 25 2.32 -12.66 4.39
N ILE A 26 2.03 -11.46 4.89
CA ILE A 26 2.77 -10.25 4.53
C ILE A 26 4.17 -10.34 5.15
N VAL A 27 5.19 -10.04 4.34
CA VAL A 27 6.60 -10.02 4.73
C VAL A 27 7.10 -8.59 4.85
N GLU A 28 6.69 -7.71 3.92
CA GLU A 28 7.07 -6.30 3.91
C GLU A 28 5.86 -5.41 3.61
N ILE A 29 5.87 -4.20 4.18
CA ILE A 29 4.91 -3.14 3.87
C ILE A 29 5.71 -1.87 3.58
N ALA A 30 5.52 -1.31 2.38
CA ALA A 30 6.02 0.02 2.02
C ALA A 30 4.87 1.02 1.95
N VAL A 31 5.07 2.23 2.48
CA VAL A 31 4.04 3.27 2.50
C VAL A 31 4.60 4.61 2.01
N VAL A 32 3.97 5.19 1.00
CA VAL A 32 4.25 6.55 0.52
C VAL A 32 3.04 7.44 0.77
N LYS A 33 3.27 8.53 1.52
CA LYS A 33 2.27 9.56 1.79
C LYS A 33 2.39 10.69 0.78
N VAL A 34 1.28 11.06 0.15
CA VAL A 34 1.13 12.26 -0.68
C VAL A 34 0.27 13.28 0.05
N LEU A 35 0.71 14.54 0.09
CA LEU A 35 0.02 15.66 0.74
C LEU A 35 -0.91 16.40 -0.22
#